data_AF-A0A7C1VNH0-F1
#
_entry.id   AF-A0A7C1VNH0-F1
#
_cell.length_a   1.000
_cell.length_b   1.000
_cell.length_c   1.000
_cell.angle_alpha   90.00
_cell.angle_beta   90.00
_cell.angle_gamma   90.00
#
_symmetry.space_group_name_H-M   'P 1'
#
loop_
_entity.id
_entity.type
_entity.pdbx_description
1 polymer ?
#
loop_
_entity_poly.entity_id
_entity_poly.type
_entity_poly.pdbx_seq_one_letter_code
_entity_poly.pdbx_strand_id
1 'polypeptide(L)' 'MVKIGRNDPCPCGSGKKYKMCCLTDMIK' A
#
# COMPACT_ATOMS: atom_id res chain seq x y z
N MET A 1 3.32 16.06 -1.65
CA MET A 1 2.65 14.82 -1.19
C MET A 1 2.96 13.74 -2.22
N VAL A 2 3.77 12.75 -1.85
CA VAL A 2 4.18 11.67 -2.76
C VAL A 2 2.94 10.87 -3.14
N LYS A 3 2.57 10.87 -4.42
CA LYS A 3 1.52 9.96 -4.92
C LYS A 3 2.11 8.56 -4.98
N ILE A 4 1.88 7.75 -3.96
CA ILE A 4 2.23 6.34 -3.96
C ILE A 4 1.24 5.59 -4.85
N GLY A 5 1.74 4.84 -5.82
CA GLY A 5 0.93 3.99 -6.68
C GLY A 5 0.49 2.72 -5.95
N ARG A 6 -0.64 2.17 -6.39
CA ARG A 6 -1.22 0.93 -5.83
C ARG A 6 -0.26 -0.26 -5.86
N ASN A 7 0.63 -0.32 -6.85
CA ASN A 7 1.57 -1.43 -7.03
C ASN A 7 2.94 -1.19 -6.37
N ASP A 8 3.22 0.03 -5.91
CA ASP A 8 4.49 0.37 -5.25
C ASP A 8 4.65 -0.37 -3.92
N PRO A 9 5.89 -0.58 -3.44
CA PRO A 9 6.11 -1.09 -2.09
C PRO A 9 5.46 -0.20 -1.04
N CYS A 10 4.88 -0.81 -0.01
CA CYS A 10 4.25 -0.09 1.07
C CYS A 10 5.29 0.74 1.85
N PRO A 11 5.05 2.04 2.09
CA PRO A 11 5.95 2.89 2.89
C PRO A 11 6.00 2.47 4.37
N CYS A 12 5.11 1.58 4.80
CA CYS A 12 5.07 0.99 6.13
C CYS A 12 6.18 -0.04 6.40
N GLY A 13 7.01 -0.38 5.39
CA GLY A 13 8.12 -1.32 5.55
C GLY A 13 7.71 -2.81 5.58
N SER A 14 6.45 -3.14 5.28
CA SER A 14 5.96 -4.53 5.32
C SER A 14 6.47 -5.42 4.18
N GLY A 15 7.12 -4.85 3.17
CA GLY A 15 7.52 -5.55 1.93
C GLY A 15 6.35 -5.89 0.99
N LYS A 16 5.09 -5.62 1.38
CA LYS A 16 3.91 -5.83 0.54
C LYS A 16 3.68 -4.65 -0.40
N LYS A 17 2.97 -4.87 -1.51
CA LYS A 17 2.46 -3.79 -2.37
C LYS A 17 1.47 -2.92 -1.59
N TYR A 18 1.44 -1.63 -1.85
CA TYR A 18 0.57 -0.68 -1.15
C TYR A 18 -0.91 -1.12 -1.20
N LYS A 19 -1.39 -1.58 -2.36
CA LYS A 19 -2.75 -2.13 -2.54
C LYS A 19 -3.09 -3.38 -1.73
N MET A 20 -2.08 -4.10 -1.25
CA MET A 20 -2.17 -5.34 -0.46
C MET A 20 -1.79 -5.13 1.01
N CYS A 21 -1.58 -3.88 1.42
CA CYS A 21 -1.20 -3.51 2.77
C CYS A 21 -2.07 -2.36 3.28
N CYS A 22 -1.53 -1.14 3.42
CA CYS A 22 -2.24 0.00 3.98
C CYS A 22 -3.37 0.58 3.12
N LEU A 23 -3.61 0.06 1.91
CA LEU A 23 -4.77 0.41 1.09
C LEU A 23 -5.87 -0.65 1.15
N THR A 24 -5.61 -1.82 1.75
CA THR A 24 -6.54 -2.96 1.78
C THR A 24 -7.64 -2.80 2.83
N ASP A 25 -7.70 -1.67 3.56
CA ASP A 25 -8.77 -1.35 4.51
C ASP A 25 -10.19 -1.31 3.90
N MET A 26 -10.33 -1.40 2.57
CA MET A 26 -11.63 -1.36 1.87
C MET A 26 -12.23 -2.73 1.52
N ILE A 27 -11.63 -3.85 1.93
CA ILE A 27 -12.24 -5.18 1.80
C ILE A 27 -12.32 -5.83 3.19
N LYS A 28 -13.32 -5.40 3.96
CA LYS A 28 -13.96 -6.22 5.00
C LYS A 28 -15.41 -6.41 4.61
#